data_AF-A0A2W4W4Q0-F1
#
_entry.id   AF-A0A2W4W4Q0-F1
#
_cell.length_a   1.000
_cell.length_b   1.000
_cell.length_c   1.000
_cell.angle_alpha   90.00
_cell.angle_beta   90.00
_cell.angle_gamma   90.00
#
_symmetry.space_group_name_H-M   'P 1'
#
loop_
_entity.id
_entity.type
_entity.pdbx_description
1 polymer ?
#
loop_
_entity_poly.entity_id
_entity_poly.type
_entity_poly.pdbx_seq_one_letter_code
_entity_poly.pdbx_strand_id
1 'polypeptide(L)'
;MKKFLLCLTWLLSTAGASAQALWQDVPVGATPAEVQALMPQAQPAPAGPPSSKEGVQLEIPAHELLGARFKVSFVFQADRLQRITLLANTGSAREARALGQRLTTSLRSSYGLEMSTKSRGSTSSATIDRQWTFRRTSVHLQVVDETFVQLEYSGLAPARSNRL
;
A
#
# COMPACT_ATOMS: atom_id res chain seq x y z
N MET A 1 44.74 10.57 36.21
CA MET A 1 44.53 11.54 35.12
C MET A 1 43.65 10.90 34.06
N LYS A 2 42.54 11.56 33.66
CA LYS A 2 41.99 11.65 32.29
C LYS A 2 41.86 10.31 31.50
N LYS A 3 40.70 9.79 31.08
CA LYS A 3 39.57 10.46 30.41
C LYS A 3 38.52 9.40 29.97
N PHE A 4 37.26 9.80 30.04
CA PHE A 4 36.19 9.61 29.05
C PHE A 4 35.57 8.20 28.88
N LEU A 5 34.31 8.03 29.29
CA LEU A 5 33.13 8.19 28.43
C LEU A 5 33.13 7.18 27.27
N LEU A 6 32.52 6.02 27.51
CA LEU A 6 32.01 5.18 26.44
C LEU A 6 30.54 4.84 26.73
N CYS A 7 29.74 5.90 26.87
CA CYS A 7 28.36 5.88 26.41
C CYS A 7 28.41 5.81 24.88
N LEU A 8 28.45 4.61 24.31
CA LEU A 8 28.25 4.43 22.88
C LEU A 8 27.01 3.58 22.64
N THR A 9 25.90 4.30 22.62
CA THR A 9 24.78 4.15 21.69
C THR A 9 24.13 2.77 21.62
N TRP A 10 23.04 2.65 22.36
CA TRP A 10 21.75 2.30 21.78
C TRP A 10 21.66 2.71 20.30
N LEU A 11 21.84 1.75 19.40
CA LEU A 11 21.06 1.70 18.18
C LEU A 11 20.04 0.60 18.37
N LEU A 12 18.95 1.02 19.00
CA LEU A 12 17.64 0.43 18.85
C LEU A 12 17.44 0.07 17.38
N SER A 13 17.58 -1.22 17.05
CA SER A 13 16.95 -1.81 15.88
C SER A 13 15.45 -1.82 16.12
N THR A 14 14.84 -0.64 16.23
CA THR A 14 13.43 -0.48 15.89
C THR A 14 13.35 -0.67 14.38
N ALA A 15 13.40 -1.93 13.96
CA ALA A 15 12.71 -2.37 12.76
C ALA A 15 11.21 -2.20 13.02
N GLY A 16 10.79 -0.94 13.20
CA GLY A 16 9.46 -0.54 12.84
C GLY A 16 9.40 -0.78 11.35
N ALA A 17 8.96 -1.98 10.97
CA ALA A 17 8.49 -2.29 9.63
C ALA A 17 7.27 -1.40 9.41
N SER A 18 7.56 -0.13 9.15
CA SER A 18 6.60 0.91 8.89
C SER A 18 5.90 0.51 7.61
N ALA A 19 4.57 0.38 7.66
CA ALA A 19 3.73 0.33 6.47
C ALA A 19 4.08 1.42 5.46
N GLN A 20 4.61 2.54 5.97
CA GLN A 20 5.09 3.68 5.22
C GLN A 20 6.40 3.41 4.45
N ALA A 21 7.27 2.50 4.93
CA ALA A 21 8.58 2.20 4.33
C ALA A 21 8.50 1.31 3.09
N LEU A 22 7.38 0.61 2.84
CA LEU A 22 7.27 -0.19 1.61
C LEU A 22 6.83 0.60 0.38
N TRP A 23 6.13 1.73 0.56
CA TRP A 23 5.41 2.37 -0.54
C TRP A 23 5.82 3.81 -0.82
N GLN A 24 6.52 4.47 0.11
CA GLN A 24 7.01 5.83 -0.14
C GLN A 24 8.23 5.89 -1.05
N ASP A 25 8.93 4.76 -1.22
CA ASP A 25 10.20 4.73 -1.96
C ASP A 25 10.06 4.30 -3.43
N VAL A 26 8.90 3.79 -3.85
CA VAL A 26 8.68 3.40 -5.24
C VAL A 26 7.99 4.54 -6.00
N PRO A 27 8.69 5.26 -6.89
CA PRO A 27 8.11 6.39 -7.60
C PRO A 27 7.02 5.93 -8.57
N VAL A 28 5.97 6.73 -8.68
CA VAL A 28 4.97 6.58 -9.76
C VAL A 28 5.69 6.65 -11.11
N GLY A 29 5.40 5.70 -11.98
CA GLY A 29 6.08 5.59 -13.27
C GLY A 29 7.45 4.90 -13.24
N ALA A 30 7.84 4.28 -12.11
CA ALA A 30 8.97 3.37 -12.10
C ALA A 30 8.77 2.23 -13.11
N THR A 31 9.83 1.84 -13.78
CA THR A 31 9.90 0.64 -14.61
C THR A 31 9.96 -0.62 -13.74
N PRO A 32 9.62 -1.81 -14.27
CA PRO A 32 9.75 -3.06 -13.52
C PRO A 32 11.15 -3.28 -12.97
N ALA A 33 12.20 -2.92 -13.72
CA ALA A 33 13.59 -3.04 -13.29
C ALA A 33 13.92 -2.12 -12.10
N GLU A 34 13.44 -0.88 -12.12
CA GLU A 34 13.60 0.06 -10.99
C GLU A 34 12.84 -0.45 -9.75
N VAL A 35 11.63 -0.99 -9.93
CA VAL A 35 10.87 -1.60 -8.83
C VAL A 35 11.61 -2.79 -8.25
N GLN A 36 12.20 -3.67 -9.07
CA GLN A 36 13.01 -4.80 -8.58
C GLN A 36 14.30 -4.35 -7.87
N ALA A 37 14.93 -3.27 -8.34
CA ALA A 37 16.13 -2.72 -7.70
C ALA A 37 15.82 -2.16 -6.31
N LEU A 38 14.65 -1.52 -6.15
CA LEU A 38 14.16 -1.00 -4.86
C LEU A 38 13.59 -2.10 -3.97
N MET A 39 13.00 -3.13 -4.57
CA MET A 39 12.33 -4.24 -3.87
C MET A 39 12.83 -5.59 -4.41
N PRO A 40 14.00 -6.07 -3.95
CA PRO A 40 14.57 -7.34 -4.44
C PRO A 40 13.68 -8.56 -4.20
N GLN A 41 12.73 -8.46 -3.28
CA GLN A 41 11.72 -9.49 -2.98
C GLN A 41 10.56 -9.54 -3.98
N ALA A 42 10.46 -8.57 -4.91
CA ALA A 42 9.47 -8.55 -5.97
C ALA A 42 9.88 -9.53 -7.06
N GLN A 43 9.05 -10.55 -7.27
CA GLN A 43 9.24 -11.58 -8.30
C GLN A 43 8.31 -11.33 -9.48
N PRO A 44 8.64 -11.82 -10.69
CA PRO A 44 7.71 -11.81 -11.81
C PRO A 44 6.38 -12.47 -11.42
N ALA A 45 5.29 -11.76 -11.67
CA ALA A 45 3.97 -12.33 -11.49
C ALA A 45 3.72 -13.39 -12.58
N PRO A 46 3.00 -14.48 -12.27
CA PRO A 46 2.59 -15.43 -13.29
C PRO A 46 1.81 -14.70 -14.39
N ALA A 47 2.13 -15.01 -15.65
CA ALA A 47 1.58 -14.30 -16.80
C ALA A 47 0.05 -14.27 -16.75
N GLY A 48 -0.51 -13.07 -16.57
CA GLY A 48 -1.94 -12.83 -16.67
C GLY A 48 -2.43 -12.97 -18.12
N PRO A 49 -3.76 -12.96 -18.35
CA PRO A 49 -4.29 -13.03 -19.70
C PRO A 49 -3.73 -11.87 -20.56
N PRO A 50 -3.29 -12.13 -21.80
CA PRO A 50 -2.57 -11.18 -22.65
C PRO A 50 -3.41 -9.98 -23.14
N SER A 51 -4.68 -9.90 -22.74
CA SER A 51 -5.67 -8.93 -23.22
C SER A 51 -5.69 -7.60 -22.45
N SER A 52 -4.83 -7.41 -21.46
CA SER A 52 -4.79 -6.18 -20.65
C SER A 52 -3.54 -5.33 -20.97
N LYS A 53 -3.75 -4.09 -21.44
CA LYS A 53 -2.66 -3.10 -21.62
C LYS A 53 -2.07 -2.63 -20.28
N GLU A 54 -2.77 -2.94 -19.20
CA GLU A 54 -2.39 -2.73 -17.80
C GLU A 54 -2.35 -4.10 -17.13
N GLY A 55 -1.20 -4.51 -16.60
CA GLY A 55 -1.02 -5.87 -16.10
C GLY A 55 -0.18 -5.90 -14.83
N VAL A 56 -0.46 -6.88 -13.96
CA VAL A 56 0.42 -7.21 -12.85
C VAL A 56 1.66 -7.87 -13.44
N GLN A 57 2.82 -7.22 -13.34
CA GLN A 57 4.09 -7.78 -13.83
C GLN A 57 4.98 -8.26 -12.70
N LEU A 58 4.87 -7.65 -11.52
CA LEU A 58 5.61 -8.05 -10.33
C LEU A 58 4.66 -8.28 -9.16
N GLU A 59 5.05 -9.18 -8.29
CA GLU A 59 4.34 -9.46 -7.05
C GLU A 59 5.32 -9.74 -5.91
N ILE A 60 4.85 -9.50 -4.68
CA ILE A 60 5.46 -10.05 -3.47
C ILE A 60 4.38 -10.94 -2.87
N PRO A 61 4.53 -12.27 -2.93
CA PRO A 61 3.49 -13.21 -2.49
C PRO A 61 3.09 -13.03 -1.02
N ALA A 62 4.02 -12.48 -0.23
CA ALA A 62 3.94 -12.43 1.20
C ALA A 62 4.71 -11.25 1.77
N HIS A 63 3.96 -10.27 2.23
CA HIS A 63 4.49 -9.12 2.93
C HIS A 63 3.75 -8.93 4.25
N GLU A 64 4.48 -8.89 5.36
CA GLU A 64 3.86 -8.73 6.69
C GLU A 64 3.65 -7.25 7.02
N LEU A 65 2.41 -6.90 7.35
CA LEU A 65 1.98 -5.56 7.64
C LEU A 65 0.96 -5.57 8.78
N LEU A 66 1.24 -4.87 9.89
CA LEU A 66 0.35 -4.80 11.06
C LEU A 66 -0.16 -6.17 11.55
N GLY A 67 0.73 -7.17 11.51
CA GLY A 67 0.46 -8.55 11.93
C GLY A 67 -0.37 -9.37 10.93
N ALA A 68 -0.57 -8.89 9.70
CA ALA A 68 -1.26 -9.62 8.65
C ALA A 68 -0.36 -9.80 7.42
N ARG A 69 -0.56 -10.89 6.68
CA ARG A 69 0.19 -11.22 5.47
C ARG A 69 -0.57 -10.74 4.24
N PHE A 70 0.03 -9.80 3.51
CA PHE A 70 -0.50 -9.26 2.27
C PHE A 70 0.23 -9.86 1.07
N LYS A 71 -0.51 -10.15 0.02
CA LYS A 71 0.04 -10.25 -1.33
C LYS A 71 0.13 -8.84 -1.89
N VAL A 72 1.32 -8.46 -2.38
CA VAL A 72 1.54 -7.21 -3.10
C VAL A 72 1.51 -7.50 -4.59
N SER A 73 0.82 -6.68 -5.35
CA SER A 73 0.79 -6.72 -6.81
C SER A 73 1.16 -5.35 -7.36
N PHE A 74 2.16 -5.30 -8.24
CA PHE A 74 2.60 -4.10 -8.94
C PHE A 74 2.02 -4.09 -10.35
N VAL A 75 1.18 -3.11 -10.62
CA VAL A 75 0.45 -2.97 -11.87
C VAL A 75 1.12 -1.93 -12.75
N PHE A 76 1.51 -2.37 -13.94
CA PHE A 76 2.21 -1.55 -14.93
C PHE A 76 1.36 -1.31 -16.14
N GLN A 77 1.45 -0.10 -16.69
CA GLN A 77 0.87 0.28 -17.97
C GLN A 77 1.96 0.94 -18.80
N ALA A 78 2.16 0.49 -20.04
CA ALA A 78 3.24 0.98 -20.91
C ALA A 78 4.62 1.00 -20.20
N ASP A 79 4.93 -0.07 -19.45
CA ASP A 79 6.16 -0.26 -18.68
C ASP A 79 6.37 0.75 -17.54
N ARG A 80 5.30 1.40 -17.09
CA ARG A 80 5.31 2.40 -16.02
C ARG A 80 4.37 1.99 -14.91
N LEU A 81 4.88 1.95 -13.68
CA LEU A 81 4.09 1.63 -12.50
C LEU A 81 2.95 2.64 -12.33
N GLN A 82 1.72 2.12 -12.37
CA GLN A 82 0.51 2.93 -12.16
C GLN A 82 -0.03 2.75 -10.75
N ARG A 83 -0.01 1.51 -10.26
CA ARG A 83 -0.71 1.12 -9.05
C ARG A 83 0.00 -0.02 -8.33
N ILE A 84 -0.11 0.01 -7.02
CA ILE A 84 0.29 -1.08 -6.14
C ILE A 84 -0.94 -1.49 -5.35
N THR A 85 -1.26 -2.78 -5.37
CA THR A 85 -2.37 -3.35 -4.61
C THR A 85 -1.84 -4.32 -3.58
N LEU A 86 -2.24 -4.14 -2.33
CA LEU A 86 -2.02 -5.09 -1.25
C LEU A 86 -3.35 -5.76 -0.94
N LEU A 87 -3.35 -7.08 -0.90
CA LEU A 87 -4.52 -7.89 -0.58
C LEU A 87 -4.18 -8.88 0.54
N ALA A 88 -4.88 -8.78 1.66
CA ALA A 88 -4.82 -9.76 2.74
C ALA A 88 -6.17 -10.48 2.86
N ASN A 89 -6.12 -11.81 2.94
CA ASN A 89 -7.25 -12.61 3.42
C ASN A 89 -7.09 -12.78 4.93
N THR A 90 -8.07 -12.33 5.69
CA THR A 90 -8.07 -12.44 7.16
C THR A 90 -8.89 -13.62 7.66
N GLY A 91 -9.53 -14.40 6.79
CA GLY A 91 -10.30 -15.58 7.15
C GLY A 91 -11.62 -15.31 7.90
N SER A 92 -11.83 -14.11 8.44
CA SER A 92 -13.08 -13.76 9.11
C SER A 92 -13.43 -12.27 9.01
N ALA A 93 -14.73 -11.98 9.04
CA ALA A 93 -15.24 -10.62 8.99
C ALA A 93 -14.83 -9.74 10.19
N ARG A 94 -14.57 -10.37 11.34
CA ARG A 94 -14.11 -9.68 12.54
C ARG A 94 -12.65 -9.26 12.40
N GLU A 95 -11.80 -10.15 11.89
CA GLU A 95 -10.39 -9.87 11.69
C GLU A 95 -10.15 -8.86 10.57
N ALA A 96 -10.90 -8.95 9.47
CA ALA A 96 -10.85 -7.95 8.39
C ALA A 96 -11.18 -6.55 8.92
N ARG A 97 -12.25 -6.41 9.71
CA ARG A 97 -12.63 -5.14 10.32
C ARG A 97 -11.57 -4.63 11.29
N ALA A 98 -11.04 -5.49 12.16
CA ALA A 98 -9.99 -5.13 13.11
C ALA A 98 -8.72 -4.67 12.38
N LEU A 99 -8.30 -5.37 11.32
CA LEU A 99 -7.16 -5.00 10.50
C LEU A 99 -7.40 -3.69 9.75
N GLY A 100 -8.58 -3.52 9.14
CA GLY A 100 -8.98 -2.29 8.46
C GLY A 100 -9.00 -1.08 9.41
N GLN A 101 -9.43 -1.25 10.67
CA GLN A 101 -9.37 -0.19 11.69
C GLN A 101 -7.93 0.18 12.04
N ARG A 102 -7.05 -0.81 12.25
CA ARG A 102 -5.61 -0.56 12.50
C ARG A 102 -4.97 0.19 11.33
N LEU A 103 -5.28 -0.23 10.10
CA LEU A 103 -4.82 0.46 8.89
C LEU A 103 -5.37 1.87 8.79
N THR A 104 -6.65 2.10 9.11
CA THR A 104 -7.25 3.44 9.13
C THR A 104 -6.49 4.36 10.08
N THR A 105 -6.19 3.90 11.29
CA THR A 105 -5.40 4.68 12.26
C THR A 105 -3.99 4.96 11.74
N SER A 106 -3.32 3.96 11.17
CA SER A 106 -1.97 4.12 10.60
C SER A 106 -1.95 5.09 9.41
N LEU A 107 -2.91 4.97 8.49
CA LEU A 107 -3.02 5.81 7.30
C LEU A 107 -3.39 7.24 7.68
N ARG A 108 -4.29 7.43 8.65
CA ARG A 108 -4.62 8.75 9.19
C ARG A 108 -3.42 9.45 9.80
N SER A 109 -2.59 8.72 10.55
CA SER A 109 -1.34 9.27 11.09
C SER A 109 -0.33 9.67 10.00
N SER A 110 -0.41 9.05 8.83
CA SER A 110 0.58 9.24 7.74
C SER A 110 0.16 10.28 6.73
N TYR A 111 -1.13 10.31 6.38
CA TYR A 111 -1.69 11.11 5.29
C TYR A 111 -2.68 12.18 5.77
N GLY A 112 -2.97 12.22 7.07
CA GLY A 112 -3.94 13.15 7.65
C GLY A 112 -5.39 12.65 7.54
N LEU A 113 -6.33 13.57 7.44
CA LEU A 113 -7.75 13.24 7.40
C LEU A 113 -8.12 12.53 6.09
N GLU A 114 -9.01 11.54 6.20
CA GLU A 114 -9.56 10.82 5.06
C GLU A 114 -10.41 11.75 4.19
N MET A 115 -10.24 11.66 2.88
CA MET A 115 -11.17 12.26 1.93
C MET A 115 -12.45 11.41 1.95
N SER A 116 -13.57 12.04 2.26
CA SER A 116 -14.86 11.40 2.40
C SER A 116 -15.25 10.56 1.16
N THR A 117 -15.09 9.25 1.22
CA THR A 117 -15.85 8.31 0.39
C THR A 117 -17.15 8.01 1.14
N LYS A 118 -18.29 8.39 0.54
CA LYS A 118 -19.68 8.17 1.00
C LYS A 118 -19.86 7.68 2.45
N SER A 119 -19.98 8.61 3.39
CA SER A 119 -20.66 8.34 4.67
C SER A 119 -21.39 9.58 5.17
N ARG A 120 -22.31 10.09 4.34
CA ARG A 120 -23.40 10.95 4.79
C ARG A 120 -24.68 10.43 4.17
N GLY A 121 -25.17 9.29 4.64
CA GLY A 121 -26.43 8.75 4.13
C GLY A 121 -26.85 7.33 4.49
N SER A 122 -26.00 6.49 5.08
CA SER A 122 -26.47 5.19 5.59
C SER A 122 -25.85 4.87 6.95
N THR A 123 -26.73 4.64 7.90
CA THR A 123 -26.46 4.11 9.24
C THR A 123 -26.07 2.63 9.16
N SER A 124 -24.98 2.31 8.46
CA SER A 124 -24.38 0.98 8.46
C SER A 124 -22.88 1.09 8.71
N SER A 125 -22.51 1.07 9.98
CA SER A 125 -21.14 1.05 10.52
C SER A 125 -20.33 -0.22 10.18
N ALA A 126 -20.66 -0.94 9.09
CA ALA A 126 -20.18 -2.30 8.86
C ALA A 126 -19.09 -2.45 7.77
N THR A 127 -18.95 -1.48 6.87
CA THR A 127 -18.04 -1.52 5.72
C THR A 127 -16.99 -0.44 5.82
N ILE A 128 -15.72 -0.83 5.92
CA ILE A 128 -14.58 0.08 5.85
C ILE A 128 -14.31 0.35 4.38
N ASP A 129 -14.50 1.59 3.96
CA ASP A 129 -14.12 2.15 2.67
C ASP A 129 -13.64 3.58 2.95
N ARG A 130 -12.34 3.84 2.72
CA ARG A 130 -11.67 5.09 3.08
C ARG A 130 -10.64 5.46 2.03
N GLN A 131 -10.59 6.73 1.68
CA GLN A 131 -9.61 7.25 0.73
C GLN A 131 -8.81 8.40 1.33
N TRP A 132 -7.53 8.49 0.96
CA TRP A 132 -6.66 9.62 1.25
C TRP A 132 -6.03 10.11 -0.05
N THR A 133 -5.76 11.41 -0.11
CA THR A 133 -4.92 11.99 -1.16
C THR A 133 -3.76 12.68 -0.48
N PHE A 134 -2.53 12.32 -0.87
CA PHE A 134 -1.33 12.98 -0.38
C PHE A 134 -0.39 13.25 -1.54
N ARG A 135 -0.04 14.53 -1.74
CA ARG A 135 0.73 15.03 -2.89
C ARG A 135 0.07 14.61 -4.22
N ARG A 136 0.60 13.59 -4.88
CA ARG A 136 0.12 13.05 -6.17
C ARG A 136 -0.20 11.56 -6.06
N THR A 137 -0.53 11.09 -4.87
CA THR A 137 -0.86 9.69 -4.59
C THR A 137 -2.24 9.62 -3.98
N SER A 138 -3.09 8.77 -4.55
CA SER A 138 -4.35 8.35 -3.94
C SER A 138 -4.11 7.03 -3.21
N VAL A 139 -4.62 6.94 -1.99
CA VAL A 139 -4.59 5.72 -1.17
C VAL A 139 -6.01 5.32 -0.87
N HIS A 140 -6.40 4.10 -1.22
CA HIS A 140 -7.75 3.59 -0.98
C HIS A 140 -7.69 2.32 -0.15
N LEU A 141 -8.37 2.33 1.00
CA LEU A 141 -8.52 1.19 1.90
C LEU A 141 -9.96 0.71 1.85
N GLN A 142 -10.14 -0.59 1.61
CA GLN A 142 -11.46 -1.20 1.65
C GLN A 142 -11.43 -2.61 2.26
N VAL A 143 -12.53 -2.98 2.90
CA VAL A 143 -12.84 -4.37 3.26
C VAL A 143 -13.78 -4.94 2.20
N VAL A 144 -13.34 -5.98 1.50
CA VAL A 144 -14.04 -6.63 0.38
C VAL A 144 -14.49 -8.03 0.80
N ASP A 145 -15.68 -8.44 0.38
CA ASP A 145 -16.27 -9.77 0.68
C ASP A 145 -16.22 -10.14 2.18
N GLU A 146 -16.28 -9.10 3.02
CA GLU A 146 -16.11 -9.11 4.48
C GLU A 146 -14.79 -9.66 5.01
N THR A 147 -14.05 -10.48 4.29
CA THR A 147 -12.88 -11.24 4.77
C THR A 147 -11.57 -10.74 4.20
N PHE A 148 -11.61 -9.97 3.12
CA PHE A 148 -10.43 -9.41 2.48
C PHE A 148 -10.24 -7.96 2.87
N VAL A 149 -8.99 -7.58 3.11
CA VAL A 149 -8.58 -6.19 3.26
C VAL A 149 -7.71 -5.83 2.07
N GLN A 150 -8.16 -4.84 1.31
CA GLN A 150 -7.43 -4.32 0.15
C GLN A 150 -6.95 -2.91 0.45
N LEU A 151 -5.68 -2.66 0.17
CA LEU A 151 -5.07 -1.34 0.20
C LEU A 151 -4.48 -1.06 -1.17
N GLU A 152 -4.94 0.01 -1.81
CA GLU A 152 -4.49 0.43 -3.13
C GLU A 152 -3.75 1.76 -3.02
N TYR A 153 -2.58 1.82 -3.65
CA TYR A 153 -1.83 3.04 -3.90
C TYR A 153 -1.81 3.29 -5.39
N SER A 154 -2.28 4.45 -5.82
CA SER A 154 -2.23 4.86 -7.21
C SER A 154 -1.61 6.24 -7.34
N GLY A 155 -0.75 6.39 -8.34
CA GLY A 155 -0.30 7.71 -8.76
C GLY A 155 -1.45 8.47 -9.42
N LEU A 156 -1.72 9.69 -8.98
CA LEU A 156 -2.49 10.65 -9.75
C LEU A 156 -1.61 11.06 -10.94
N ALA A 157 -1.66 10.28 -12.01
CA ALA A 157 -1.18 10.72 -13.31
C ALA A 157 -1.81 12.08 -13.60
N PRO A 158 -1.07 13.06 -14.16
CA PRO A 158 -1.72 14.26 -14.66
C PRO A 158 -2.78 13.79 -15.65
N ALA A 159 -4.03 14.18 -15.44
CA ALA A 159 -5.10 13.90 -16.39
C ALA A 159 -4.57 14.27 -17.77
N ARG A 160 -4.42 13.29 -18.67
CA ARG A 160 -4.16 13.60 -20.07
C ARG A 160 -5.33 14.45 -20.50
N SER A 161 -5.09 15.74 -20.68
CA SER A 161 -6.03 16.64 -21.31
C SER A 161 -6.24 16.07 -22.71
N ASN A 162 -7.31 15.28 -22.88
CA ASN A 162 -7.90 15.06 -24.19
C ASN A 162 -8.48 16.41 -24.61
N ARG A 163 -7.63 17.30 -25.13
CA ARG A 163 -8.05 18.24 -26.15
C ARG A 163 -7.86 17.54 -27.48
N LEU A 164 -8.94 16.97 -27.98
CA LEU A 164 -9.21 16.84 -29.41
C LEU A 164 -10.34 17.82 -29.71
#